data_AF-A0A8B7DJM6-F1
#
_entry.id   AF-A0A8B7DJM6-F1
#
_cell.length_a   1.000
_cell.length_b   1.000
_cell.length_c   1.000
_cell.angle_alpha   90.00
_cell.angle_beta   90.00
_cell.angle_gamma   90.00
#
_symmetry.space_group_name_H-M   'P 1'
#
loop_
_entity.id
_entity.type
_entity.pdbx_description
1 polymer ?
#
loop_
_entity_poly.entity_id
_entity_poly.type
_entity_poly.pdbx_seq_one_letter_code
_entity_poly.pdbx_strand_id
1 'polypeptide(L)'
;MCNTKGTILHEMLHAMGFLHEQQRCDRDSYIEIIKPNINSIVGDKKFNAMAQFECYYSIQQTHYSSPYDIFSIMHYDLWALSKRPKRTANTKTMRLKPQFMNLTIDIEELIGKMGRMSDTDKQEVNALYGCIAPTCIVSCNGTNTCAELPPTPNDKMRAQDQPSMIDLVISPTDKVAQLSEKELCENEVIGTMSVLEKAYSVSFKLKPYSYSRGWENVLHVTKGQNYGECGDRNPAVFFHKDGSGRLVFFSAINGNINSEFETKNPLPLNVWSSIKIEQTFKNRSYVYAIYVNGSIQYEIENKDPRQFKDVKVYISDPWYTAHDGDIKELFVVNGDTKSTSDKTQPLDKFEDANEQKLQEKNLIATINLLSTTFTVSFQIKPTSYSIGKHSVFHFMQDRYLTQQANKKISAWFHEDRSGRLVIVAGFLNDVKKLTEFTTKDSLPLNQWSSIKLTRTKAISKDKTSFNIYLNDIRIFNVEKEAETFEFVRVFFGDPWNSVQNGYIKDLKIYNN
;
A
#
# COMPACT_ATOMS: atom_id res chain seq x y z
N MET A 1 -35.14 -0.61 -18.45
CA MET A 1 -33.70 -0.33 -18.59
C MET A 1 -32.97 -1.53 -18.01
N CYS A 2 -32.60 -2.51 -18.83
CA CYS A 2 -31.97 -3.76 -18.38
C CYS A 2 -30.89 -4.22 -19.38
N ASN A 3 -30.07 -3.28 -19.89
CA ASN A 3 -29.21 -3.54 -21.04
C ASN A 3 -27.72 -3.69 -20.68
N THR A 4 -27.37 -3.88 -19.40
CA THR A 4 -25.98 -4.15 -19.00
C THR A 4 -25.89 -5.45 -18.20
N LYS A 5 -24.77 -6.16 -18.35
CA LYS A 5 -24.46 -7.39 -17.61
C LYS A 5 -24.60 -7.19 -16.09
N GLY A 6 -24.12 -6.06 -15.57
CA GLY A 6 -24.20 -5.74 -14.15
C GLY A 6 -25.64 -5.59 -13.64
N THR A 7 -26.49 -4.88 -14.39
CA THR A 7 -27.91 -4.76 -14.03
C THR A 7 -28.60 -6.12 -14.04
N ILE A 8 -28.33 -6.97 -15.04
CA ILE A 8 -28.91 -8.32 -15.10
C ILE A 8 -28.50 -9.15 -13.87
N LEU A 9 -27.22 -9.11 -13.49
CA LEU A 9 -26.73 -9.83 -12.31
C LEU A 9 -27.35 -9.31 -11.01
N HIS A 10 -27.48 -7.98 -10.86
CA HIS A 10 -28.15 -7.37 -9.70
C HIS A 10 -29.60 -7.87 -9.53
N GLU A 11 -30.38 -7.84 -10.62
CA GLU A 11 -31.77 -8.32 -10.59
C GLU A 11 -31.86 -9.84 -10.37
N MET A 12 -30.86 -10.61 -10.84
CA MET A 12 -30.78 -12.04 -10.54
C MET A 12 -30.54 -12.30 -9.05
N LEU A 13 -29.69 -11.52 -8.38
CA LEU A 13 -29.46 -11.64 -6.94
C LEU A 13 -30.72 -11.33 -6.14
N HIS A 14 -31.49 -10.30 -6.54
CA HIS A 14 -32.82 -10.06 -5.97
C HIS A 14 -33.76 -11.25 -6.15
N ALA A 15 -33.81 -11.87 -7.34
CA ALA A 15 -34.60 -13.07 -7.58
C ALA A 15 -34.12 -14.25 -6.72
N MET A 16 -32.84 -14.27 -6.34
CA MET A 16 -32.22 -15.23 -5.43
C MET A 16 -32.36 -14.87 -3.94
N GLY A 17 -33.16 -13.86 -3.59
CA GLY A 17 -33.47 -13.52 -2.21
C GLY A 17 -32.48 -12.56 -1.53
N PHE A 18 -31.53 -11.99 -2.26
CA PHE A 18 -30.63 -10.96 -1.74
C PHE A 18 -31.34 -9.61 -1.66
N LEU A 19 -31.11 -8.91 -0.55
CA LEU A 19 -31.49 -7.51 -0.39
C LEU A 19 -30.32 -6.61 -0.76
N HIS A 20 -30.54 -5.30 -0.75
CA HIS A 20 -29.43 -4.37 -0.95
C HIS A 20 -28.50 -4.34 0.26
N GLU A 21 -27.21 -4.12 0.00
CA GLU A 21 -26.18 -4.11 1.05
C GLU A 21 -26.41 -2.98 2.06
N GLN A 22 -26.90 -1.80 1.62
CA GLN A 22 -27.30 -0.72 2.53
C GLN A 22 -28.56 -1.00 3.36
N GLN A 23 -29.21 -2.16 3.19
CA GLN A 23 -30.32 -2.60 4.03
C GLN A 23 -29.87 -3.54 5.15
N ARG A 24 -28.57 -3.81 5.28
CA ARG A 24 -28.01 -4.51 6.44
C ARG A 24 -28.23 -3.74 7.75
N CYS A 25 -28.49 -4.44 8.84
CA CYS A 25 -28.70 -3.82 10.17
C CYS A 25 -27.39 -3.40 10.82
N ASP A 26 -26.29 -4.06 10.47
CA ASP A 26 -24.95 -3.68 10.90
C ASP A 26 -24.36 -2.51 10.08
N ARG A 27 -25.02 -2.10 8.97
CA ARG A 27 -24.57 -1.03 8.06
C ARG A 27 -24.20 0.26 8.81
N ASP A 28 -24.86 0.55 9.92
CA ASP A 28 -24.69 1.82 10.63
C ASP A 28 -23.31 1.88 11.30
N SER A 29 -22.53 0.79 11.32
CA SER A 29 -21.10 0.81 11.65
C SER A 29 -20.21 1.31 10.49
N TYR A 30 -20.71 1.25 9.26
CA TYR A 30 -19.96 1.42 8.02
C TYR A 30 -20.37 2.66 7.23
N ILE A 31 -21.67 2.92 7.16
CA ILE A 31 -22.27 4.04 6.44
C ILE A 31 -23.21 4.87 7.33
N GLU A 32 -23.44 6.10 6.92
CA GLU A 32 -24.44 7.03 7.45
C GLU A 32 -25.50 7.28 6.37
N ILE A 33 -26.78 7.02 6.69
CA ILE A 33 -27.91 7.38 5.83
C ILE A 33 -28.33 8.83 6.07
N ILE A 34 -28.15 9.68 5.06
CA ILE A 34 -28.49 11.11 5.12
C ILE A 34 -29.96 11.28 4.75
N LYS A 35 -30.85 10.93 5.68
CA LYS A 35 -32.31 11.00 5.51
C LYS A 35 -32.82 12.30 4.89
N PRO A 36 -32.30 13.49 5.26
CA PRO A 36 -32.77 14.75 4.67
C PRO A 36 -32.52 14.88 3.16
N ASN A 37 -31.59 14.11 2.58
CA ASN A 37 -31.25 14.17 1.16
C ASN A 37 -32.04 13.18 0.30
N ILE A 38 -32.71 12.21 0.92
CA ILE A 38 -33.51 11.20 0.22
C ILE A 38 -34.81 11.84 -0.28
N ASN A 39 -35.21 11.50 -1.50
CA ASN A 39 -36.47 11.95 -2.08
C ASN A 39 -37.65 11.26 -1.38
N SER A 40 -38.63 12.00 -0.87
CA SER A 40 -39.79 11.41 -0.21
C SER A 40 -40.67 10.60 -1.17
N ILE A 41 -40.64 10.89 -2.47
CA ILE A 41 -41.49 10.27 -3.49
C ILE A 41 -40.70 10.08 -4.79
N VAL A 42 -40.54 8.84 -5.25
CA VAL A 42 -39.82 8.52 -6.50
C VAL A 42 -40.76 7.85 -7.52
N GLY A 43 -40.74 8.37 -8.76
CA GLY A 43 -41.48 7.85 -9.91
C GLY A 43 -42.99 8.14 -9.89
N ASP A 44 -43.68 7.78 -10.97
CA ASP A 44 -45.12 8.03 -11.19
C ASP A 44 -46.03 7.26 -10.22
N LYS A 45 -45.49 6.22 -9.56
CA LYS A 45 -46.22 5.33 -8.63
C LYS A 45 -46.12 5.74 -7.16
N LYS A 46 -45.61 6.93 -6.85
CA LYS A 46 -45.47 7.49 -5.49
C LYS A 46 -44.86 6.53 -4.46
N PHE A 47 -43.78 5.84 -4.81
CA PHE A 47 -43.12 4.91 -3.89
C PHE A 47 -42.28 5.66 -2.84
N ASN A 48 -42.32 5.20 -1.59
CA ASN A 48 -41.55 5.78 -0.48
C ASN A 48 -40.07 5.35 -0.58
N ALA A 49 -39.20 6.25 -1.02
CA ALA A 49 -37.78 5.94 -1.18
C ALA A 49 -37.08 5.64 0.16
N MET A 50 -37.61 6.15 1.29
CA MET A 50 -37.03 5.88 2.60
C MET A 50 -37.04 4.38 2.95
N ALA A 51 -38.04 3.63 2.47
CA ALA A 51 -38.14 2.19 2.69
C ALA A 51 -36.96 1.40 2.08
N GLN A 52 -36.28 1.96 1.06
CA GLN A 52 -35.10 1.35 0.43
C GLN A 52 -33.82 1.46 1.28
N PHE A 53 -33.88 2.21 2.38
CA PHE A 53 -32.81 2.39 3.34
C PHE A 53 -33.21 1.87 4.73
N GLU A 54 -34.36 1.22 4.87
CA GLU A 54 -34.74 0.56 6.12
C GLU A 54 -34.03 -0.78 6.25
N CYS A 55 -33.60 -1.12 7.47
CA CYS A 55 -33.08 -2.46 7.71
C CYS A 55 -34.23 -3.47 7.84
N TYR A 56 -34.06 -4.65 7.23
CA TYR A 56 -34.97 -5.78 7.36
C TYR A 56 -34.40 -6.88 8.28
N TYR A 57 -34.85 -6.88 9.54
CA TYR A 57 -34.38 -7.81 10.60
C TYR A 57 -34.70 -9.30 10.33
N SER A 58 -35.80 -9.59 9.63
CA SER A 58 -36.32 -10.96 9.47
C SER A 58 -35.51 -11.86 8.53
N ILE A 59 -34.53 -11.28 7.80
CA ILE A 59 -33.77 -11.98 6.74
C ILE A 59 -32.29 -12.14 7.14
N GLN A 60 -31.81 -11.45 8.19
CA GLN A 60 -30.37 -11.25 8.42
C GLN A 60 -29.70 -12.16 9.44
N GLN A 61 -30.43 -12.80 10.35
CA GLN A 61 -29.78 -13.66 11.35
C GLN A 61 -29.26 -14.99 10.77
N THR A 62 -29.58 -15.34 9.53
CA THR A 62 -29.22 -16.63 8.92
C THR A 62 -28.33 -16.56 7.69
N HIS A 63 -28.08 -15.37 7.10
CA HIS A 63 -27.50 -15.30 5.74
C HIS A 63 -26.20 -14.51 5.59
N TYR A 64 -25.82 -13.67 6.56
CA TYR A 64 -24.62 -12.83 6.44
C TYR A 64 -23.64 -13.11 7.59
N SER A 65 -22.74 -14.07 7.39
CA SER A 65 -21.51 -14.22 8.21
C SER A 65 -20.34 -13.37 7.68
N SER A 66 -20.56 -12.70 6.55
CA SER A 66 -19.62 -11.86 5.82
C SER A 66 -19.50 -10.44 6.41
N PRO A 67 -18.31 -9.81 6.32
CA PRO A 67 -18.15 -8.38 6.54
C PRO A 67 -18.98 -7.54 5.56
N TYR A 68 -19.32 -6.31 5.94
CA TYR A 68 -20.04 -5.36 5.09
C TYR A 68 -19.25 -4.99 3.82
N ASP A 69 -19.86 -5.13 2.65
CA ASP A 69 -19.18 -4.97 1.36
C ASP A 69 -19.68 -3.76 0.55
N ILE A 70 -18.95 -2.65 0.64
CA ILE A 70 -19.25 -1.41 -0.12
C ILE A 70 -19.12 -1.55 -1.63
N PHE A 71 -18.48 -2.61 -2.13
CA PHE A 71 -18.33 -2.89 -3.55
C PHE A 71 -19.27 -4.00 -4.04
N SER A 72 -20.15 -4.49 -3.18
CA SER A 72 -21.21 -5.42 -3.54
C SER A 72 -22.01 -4.87 -4.72
N ILE A 73 -22.37 -5.76 -5.65
CA ILE A 73 -23.27 -5.41 -6.75
C ILE A 73 -24.66 -4.99 -6.22
N MET A 74 -24.98 -5.38 -4.98
CA MET A 74 -26.21 -5.07 -4.27
C MET A 74 -26.12 -3.76 -3.48
N HIS A 75 -24.96 -3.08 -3.43
CA HIS A 75 -24.85 -1.79 -2.77
C HIS A 75 -25.33 -0.66 -3.68
N TYR A 76 -26.17 0.24 -3.17
CA TYR A 76 -26.58 1.44 -3.90
C TYR A 76 -25.44 2.44 -4.10
N ASP A 77 -25.51 3.23 -5.18
CA ASP A 77 -24.61 4.36 -5.34
C ASP A 77 -24.87 5.42 -4.24
N LEU A 78 -23.83 6.20 -3.87
CA LEU A 78 -23.93 7.14 -2.73
C LEU A 78 -24.94 8.29 -2.93
N TRP A 79 -25.45 8.50 -4.14
CA TRP A 79 -26.47 9.48 -4.49
C TRP A 79 -27.81 8.85 -4.86
N ALA A 80 -27.95 7.53 -4.72
CA ALA A 80 -29.16 6.81 -5.06
C ALA A 80 -30.36 7.46 -4.38
N LEU A 81 -31.41 7.71 -5.18
CA LEU A 81 -32.67 8.29 -4.72
C LEU A 81 -32.55 9.69 -4.08
N SER A 82 -31.50 10.44 -4.40
CA SER A 82 -31.35 11.84 -3.95
C SER A 82 -32.48 12.71 -4.48
N LYS A 83 -33.00 13.60 -3.63
CA LYS A 83 -34.02 14.59 -4.00
C LYS A 83 -33.48 15.72 -4.90
N ARG A 84 -32.17 15.76 -5.12
CA ARG A 84 -31.50 16.79 -5.93
C ARG A 84 -30.80 16.14 -7.12
N PRO A 85 -31.03 16.62 -8.35
CA PRO A 85 -30.50 15.98 -9.56
C PRO A 85 -28.98 16.14 -9.73
N LYS A 86 -28.38 17.19 -9.13
CA LYS A 86 -26.94 17.45 -9.22
C LYS A 86 -26.17 16.63 -8.18
N ARG A 87 -25.28 15.75 -8.62
CA ARG A 87 -24.35 14.99 -7.75
C ARG A 87 -23.26 15.91 -7.21
N THR A 88 -23.27 16.13 -5.90
CA THR A 88 -22.22 16.85 -5.14
C THR A 88 -22.08 16.21 -3.76
N ALA A 89 -21.00 16.50 -3.02
CA ALA A 89 -20.80 15.98 -1.66
C ALA A 89 -21.98 16.27 -0.70
N ASN A 90 -22.71 17.37 -0.92
CA ASN A 90 -23.84 17.80 -0.10
C ASN A 90 -25.18 17.15 -0.51
N THR A 91 -25.24 16.45 -1.64
CA THR A 91 -26.47 15.80 -2.15
C THR A 91 -26.45 14.28 -2.03
N LYS A 92 -25.41 13.70 -1.43
CA LYS A 92 -25.33 12.27 -1.11
C LYS A 92 -26.47 11.84 -0.19
N THR A 93 -27.03 10.68 -0.45
CA THR A 93 -28.01 10.00 0.42
C THR A 93 -27.32 9.06 1.40
N MET A 94 -26.08 8.64 1.11
CA MET A 94 -25.24 7.83 1.97
C MET A 94 -23.81 8.38 2.04
N ARG A 95 -23.16 8.25 3.21
CA ARG A 95 -21.73 8.53 3.38
C ARG A 95 -21.07 7.36 4.09
N LEU A 96 -19.88 6.96 3.64
CA LEU A 96 -19.07 6.06 4.43
C LEU A 96 -18.54 6.79 5.66
N LYS A 97 -18.45 6.05 6.75
CA LYS A 97 -17.88 6.55 7.99
C LYS A 97 -16.34 6.53 7.87
N PRO A 98 -15.63 7.64 8.17
CA PRO A 98 -14.17 7.72 8.00
C PRO A 98 -13.38 6.66 8.77
N GLN A 99 -13.92 6.19 9.90
CA GLN A 99 -13.32 5.09 10.68
C GLN A 99 -13.37 3.73 10.00
N PHE A 100 -14.27 3.54 9.04
CA PHE A 100 -14.39 2.31 8.27
C PHE A 100 -13.50 2.37 7.02
N MET A 101 -13.60 3.46 6.25
CA MET A 101 -12.75 3.66 5.08
C MET A 101 -12.70 5.16 4.73
N ASN A 102 -11.50 5.67 4.46
CA ASN A 102 -11.34 7.02 3.92
C ASN A 102 -11.32 6.94 2.38
N LEU A 103 -12.42 7.34 1.75
CA LEU A 103 -12.60 7.19 0.30
C LEU A 103 -11.90 8.30 -0.47
N THR A 104 -11.20 7.94 -1.55
CA THR A 104 -10.85 8.90 -2.61
C THR A 104 -12.09 9.18 -3.45
N ILE A 105 -12.12 10.34 -4.13
CA ILE A 105 -13.24 10.72 -5.03
C ILE A 105 -13.51 9.60 -6.04
N ASP A 106 -12.47 8.95 -6.56
CA ASP A 106 -12.60 7.88 -7.55
C ASP A 106 -13.27 6.63 -6.96
N ILE A 107 -12.92 6.23 -5.72
CA ILE A 107 -13.56 5.08 -5.07
C ILE A 107 -15.02 5.42 -4.72
N GLU A 108 -15.31 6.64 -4.27
CA GLU A 108 -16.69 7.10 -4.03
C GLU A 108 -17.56 7.02 -5.29
N GLU A 109 -16.98 7.22 -6.47
CA GLU A 109 -17.70 7.15 -7.74
C GLU A 109 -17.97 5.72 -8.22
N LEU A 110 -17.20 4.73 -7.73
CA LEU A 110 -17.32 3.31 -8.08
C LEU A 110 -18.39 2.56 -7.26
N ILE A 111 -18.66 3.01 -6.03
CA ILE A 111 -19.66 2.38 -5.15
C ILE A 111 -21.03 2.34 -5.85
N GLY A 112 -21.61 1.14 -5.90
CA GLY A 112 -22.86 0.85 -6.60
C GLY A 112 -22.81 0.92 -8.13
N LYS A 113 -21.62 0.95 -8.74
CA LYS A 113 -21.43 1.02 -10.21
C LYS A 113 -20.44 0.01 -10.78
N MET A 114 -19.92 -0.92 -9.96
CA MET A 114 -18.90 -1.89 -10.37
C MET A 114 -19.34 -2.82 -11.51
N GLY A 115 -20.65 -3.03 -11.68
CA GLY A 115 -21.22 -3.82 -12.79
C GLY A 115 -20.85 -5.31 -12.77
N ARG A 116 -20.34 -5.81 -11.64
CA ARG A 116 -19.93 -7.20 -11.39
C ARG A 116 -20.22 -7.58 -9.95
N MET A 117 -20.39 -8.87 -9.68
CA MET A 117 -20.45 -9.42 -8.32
C MET A 117 -19.08 -9.31 -7.66
N SER A 118 -19.05 -8.87 -6.40
CA SER A 118 -17.87 -8.94 -5.55
C SER A 118 -17.57 -10.39 -5.13
N ASP A 119 -16.46 -10.61 -4.45
CA ASP A 119 -16.16 -11.94 -3.91
C ASP A 119 -17.06 -12.29 -2.73
N THR A 120 -17.49 -11.29 -1.95
CA THR A 120 -18.48 -11.43 -0.89
C THR A 120 -19.84 -11.86 -1.45
N ASP A 121 -20.32 -11.21 -2.52
CA ASP A 121 -21.58 -11.57 -3.20
C ASP A 121 -21.60 -13.06 -3.60
N LYS A 122 -20.47 -13.56 -4.14
CA LYS A 122 -20.35 -14.97 -4.57
C LYS A 122 -20.35 -15.92 -3.38
N GLN A 123 -19.64 -15.56 -2.31
CA GLN A 123 -19.57 -16.39 -1.09
C GLN A 123 -20.94 -16.53 -0.44
N GLU A 124 -21.71 -15.45 -0.35
CA GLU A 124 -23.03 -15.47 0.24
C GLU A 124 -24.03 -16.26 -0.61
N VAL A 125 -23.99 -16.14 -1.94
CA VAL A 125 -24.80 -16.95 -2.85
C VAL A 125 -24.54 -18.44 -2.63
N ASN A 126 -23.26 -18.82 -2.54
CA ASN A 126 -22.87 -20.21 -2.31
C ASN A 126 -23.35 -20.73 -0.95
N ALA A 127 -23.25 -19.90 0.10
CA ALA A 127 -23.70 -20.24 1.45
C ALA A 127 -25.23 -20.38 1.53
N LEU A 128 -25.98 -19.48 0.90
CA LEU A 128 -27.45 -19.43 0.96
C LEU A 128 -28.10 -20.64 0.27
N TYR A 129 -27.61 -21.02 -0.90
CA TYR A 129 -28.24 -22.06 -1.72
C TYR A 129 -27.79 -23.48 -1.39
N GLY A 130 -27.04 -23.65 -0.29
CA GLY A 130 -26.53 -24.94 0.11
C GLY A 130 -25.72 -25.58 -1.00
N CYS A 131 -25.08 -24.74 -1.83
CA CYS A 131 -24.10 -25.21 -2.79
C CYS A 131 -23.01 -25.84 -1.94
N ILE A 132 -23.09 -27.17 -1.75
CA ILE A 132 -21.97 -27.96 -1.27
C ILE A 132 -20.94 -27.78 -2.37
N ALA A 133 -20.12 -26.74 -2.25
CA ALA A 133 -18.85 -26.68 -2.92
C ALA A 133 -18.18 -27.98 -2.50
N PRO A 134 -18.03 -28.97 -3.39
CA PRO A 134 -17.63 -30.30 -2.98
C PRO A 134 -16.25 -30.18 -2.38
N THR A 135 -16.12 -30.24 -1.04
CA THR A 135 -14.96 -29.73 -0.25
C THR A 135 -13.82 -29.35 -1.16
N CYS A 136 -13.94 -28.16 -1.76
CA CYS A 136 -13.06 -27.85 -2.87
C CYS A 136 -11.77 -27.50 -2.19
N ILE A 137 -10.75 -28.32 -2.40
CA ILE A 137 -9.41 -27.88 -2.12
C ILE A 137 -9.18 -26.82 -3.17
N VAL A 138 -9.30 -25.56 -2.74
CA VAL A 138 -8.81 -24.43 -3.52
C VAL A 138 -7.31 -24.58 -3.48
N SER A 139 -6.80 -25.39 -4.42
CA SER A 139 -5.38 -25.35 -4.72
C SER A 139 -5.11 -23.96 -5.25
N CYS A 140 -4.07 -23.35 -4.73
CA CYS A 140 -3.79 -21.96 -4.93
C CYS A 140 -3.75 -21.59 -6.44
N ASN A 141 -3.41 -22.53 -7.33
CA ASN A 141 -3.55 -22.48 -8.80
C ASN A 141 -4.92 -22.14 -9.41
N GLY A 142 -5.94 -21.72 -8.66
CA GLY A 142 -7.23 -21.29 -9.21
C GLY A 142 -8.02 -22.41 -9.92
N THR A 143 -7.49 -23.64 -9.91
CA THR A 143 -8.20 -24.86 -10.26
C THR A 143 -8.93 -25.37 -9.03
N ASN A 144 -10.25 -25.32 -9.09
CA ASN A 144 -11.12 -25.97 -8.13
C ASN A 144 -11.09 -27.49 -8.38
N THR A 145 -10.24 -28.23 -7.67
CA THR A 145 -10.39 -29.69 -7.58
C THR A 145 -11.40 -29.98 -6.49
N CYS A 146 -12.62 -30.23 -6.92
CA CYS A 146 -13.71 -30.58 -6.03
C CYS A 146 -13.87 -32.10 -6.06
N ALA A 147 -13.98 -32.75 -4.89
CA ALA A 147 -14.22 -34.19 -4.84
C ALA A 147 -15.50 -34.51 -5.61
N GLU A 148 -15.44 -35.43 -6.58
CA GLU A 148 -16.63 -35.83 -7.33
C GLU A 148 -17.70 -36.31 -6.35
N LEU A 149 -18.87 -35.67 -6.38
CA LEU A 149 -20.03 -36.17 -5.67
C LEU A 149 -20.40 -37.54 -6.27
N PRO A 150 -20.83 -38.51 -5.44
CA PRO A 150 -21.29 -39.79 -5.97
C PRO A 150 -22.38 -39.54 -7.02
N PRO A 151 -22.32 -40.21 -8.18
CA PRO A 151 -23.21 -39.91 -9.29
C PRO A 151 -24.66 -40.13 -8.88
N THR A 152 -25.50 -39.11 -9.08
CA THR A 152 -26.95 -39.31 -9.00
C THR A 152 -27.44 -39.98 -10.29
N PRO A 153 -28.53 -40.76 -10.26
CA PRO A 153 -28.84 -41.73 -11.32
C PRO A 153 -29.35 -41.17 -12.66
N ASN A 154 -28.97 -39.97 -13.11
CA ASN A 154 -29.54 -39.43 -14.36
C ASN A 154 -28.68 -38.47 -15.21
N ASP A 155 -27.35 -38.55 -15.16
CA ASP A 155 -26.51 -37.77 -16.08
C ASP A 155 -26.17 -38.55 -17.35
N LYS A 156 -27.18 -38.73 -18.22
CA LYS A 156 -26.98 -38.92 -19.66
C LYS A 156 -27.57 -37.73 -20.40
N MET A 157 -26.75 -36.69 -20.55
CA MET A 157 -26.74 -35.68 -21.61
C MET A 157 -26.23 -34.36 -21.02
N ARG A 158 -24.96 -34.05 -21.29
CA ARG A 158 -24.51 -32.79 -21.92
C ARG A 158 -23.02 -32.57 -21.61
N ALA A 159 -22.18 -33.40 -22.24
CA ALA A 159 -20.83 -32.97 -22.58
C ALA A 159 -20.97 -32.09 -23.84
N GLN A 160 -20.82 -30.77 -23.70
CA GLN A 160 -20.40 -29.86 -24.76
C GLN A 160 -20.22 -28.44 -24.20
N ASP A 161 -18.98 -27.97 -24.31
CA ASP A 161 -18.50 -26.58 -24.30
C ASP A 161 -19.10 -25.61 -23.28
N GLN A 162 -18.35 -25.37 -22.19
CA GLN A 162 -18.40 -24.11 -21.45
C GLN A 162 -17.03 -23.40 -21.55
N PRO A 163 -17.01 -22.12 -21.95
CA PRO A 163 -15.77 -21.35 -21.99
C PRO A 163 -15.28 -21.06 -20.57
N SER A 164 -13.98 -21.25 -20.37
CA SER A 164 -13.24 -20.81 -19.20
C SER A 164 -13.49 -19.32 -18.93
N MET A 165 -13.74 -18.99 -17.67
CA MET A 165 -13.92 -17.64 -17.12
C MET A 165 -13.00 -16.59 -17.78
N ILE A 166 -13.59 -15.66 -18.54
CA ILE A 166 -12.87 -14.51 -19.10
C ILE A 166 -12.86 -13.37 -18.07
N ASP A 167 -11.62 -13.05 -17.69
CA ASP A 167 -11.00 -11.79 -17.27
C ASP A 167 -11.89 -10.60 -16.91
N LEU A 168 -11.65 -10.08 -15.72
CA LEU A 168 -11.96 -8.70 -15.36
C LEU A 168 -10.70 -7.85 -15.49
N VAL A 169 -10.56 -7.25 -16.68
CA VAL A 169 -9.68 -6.11 -16.89
C VAL A 169 -10.22 -4.94 -16.05
N ILE A 170 -9.49 -4.58 -15.00
CA ILE A 170 -9.57 -3.24 -14.41
C ILE A 170 -8.22 -2.58 -14.68
N SER A 171 -8.19 -1.70 -15.69
CA SER A 171 -7.15 -0.67 -15.79
C SER A 171 -7.70 0.61 -15.17
N PRO A 172 -7.00 1.22 -14.21
CA PRO A 172 -6.17 2.38 -14.50
C PRO A 172 -4.98 1.88 -15.33
N THR A 173 -4.75 2.44 -16.51
CA THR A 173 -3.58 2.15 -17.34
C THR A 173 -2.26 2.37 -16.60
N ASP A 174 -2.30 3.03 -15.44
CA ASP A 174 -1.12 3.57 -14.80
C ASP A 174 -0.78 2.87 -13.47
N LYS A 175 -1.72 2.19 -12.79
CA LYS A 175 -1.51 1.67 -11.42
C LYS A 175 -2.31 0.41 -11.06
N VAL A 176 -1.69 -0.50 -10.31
CA VAL A 176 -2.32 -1.66 -9.62
C VAL A 176 -1.98 -1.56 -8.14
N ALA A 177 -2.94 -1.81 -7.24
CA ALA A 177 -2.71 -1.75 -5.80
C ALA A 177 -3.48 -2.81 -5.01
N GLN A 178 -2.84 -3.36 -3.97
CA GLN A 178 -3.43 -4.20 -2.94
C GLN A 178 -2.98 -3.68 -1.56
N LEU A 179 -3.92 -3.09 -0.83
CA LEU A 179 -3.61 -2.30 0.37
C LEU A 179 -3.69 -3.12 1.67
N SER A 180 -4.62 -4.06 1.76
CA SER A 180 -4.84 -4.84 2.98
C SER A 180 -3.77 -5.91 3.17
N GLU A 181 -3.53 -6.25 4.43
CA GLU A 181 -2.74 -7.42 4.81
C GLU A 181 -3.38 -8.69 4.27
N LYS A 182 -2.57 -9.52 3.63
CA LYS A 182 -3.00 -10.77 3.03
C LYS A 182 -1.91 -11.82 3.12
N GLU A 183 -2.31 -13.05 3.38
CA GLU A 183 -1.45 -14.23 3.27
C GLU A 183 -1.01 -14.45 1.82
N LEU A 184 0.23 -14.89 1.62
CA LEU A 184 0.73 -15.29 0.31
C LEU A 184 0.07 -16.60 -0.12
N CYS A 185 -0.72 -16.55 -1.19
CA CYS A 185 -1.38 -17.72 -1.78
C CYS A 185 -1.06 -17.79 -3.27
N GLU A 186 -0.68 -18.97 -3.79
CA GLU A 186 -0.34 -19.15 -5.23
C GLU A 186 -1.48 -18.71 -6.16
N ASN A 187 -1.11 -18.40 -7.40
CA ASN A 187 -1.96 -17.97 -8.51
C ASN A 187 -3.00 -16.89 -8.18
N GLU A 188 -2.64 -15.92 -7.35
CA GLU A 188 -3.51 -14.79 -7.09
C GLU A 188 -3.21 -13.62 -8.02
N VAL A 189 -4.10 -13.34 -8.96
CA VAL A 189 -4.01 -12.15 -9.83
C VAL A 189 -4.64 -10.93 -9.13
N ILE A 190 -3.83 -9.90 -8.87
CA ILE A 190 -4.30 -8.64 -8.27
C ILE A 190 -4.80 -7.66 -9.34
N GLY A 191 -4.23 -7.72 -10.53
CA GLY A 191 -4.62 -6.84 -11.61
C GLY A 191 -3.91 -7.15 -12.92
N THR A 192 -4.39 -6.51 -13.97
CA THR A 192 -3.77 -6.55 -15.30
C THR A 192 -3.56 -5.13 -15.79
N MET A 193 -2.34 -4.83 -16.20
CA MET A 193 -1.94 -3.58 -16.82
C MET A 193 -1.95 -3.76 -18.33
N SER A 194 -2.67 -2.89 -19.04
CA SER A 194 -2.68 -2.91 -20.51
C SER A 194 -1.30 -2.71 -21.12
N VAL A 195 -0.46 -1.89 -20.47
CA VAL A 195 0.96 -1.72 -20.80
C VAL A 195 1.73 -1.59 -19.48
N LEU A 196 2.90 -2.23 -19.36
CA LEU A 196 3.95 -1.85 -18.41
C LEU A 196 4.96 -0.97 -19.16
N GLU A 197 5.10 0.28 -18.73
CA GLU A 197 5.98 1.25 -19.39
C GLU A 197 7.48 0.94 -19.17
N LYS A 198 8.35 1.63 -19.92
CA LYS A 198 9.81 1.51 -19.74
C LYS A 198 10.25 2.06 -18.38
N ALA A 199 9.51 3.01 -17.83
CA ALA A 199 9.69 3.45 -16.46
C ALA A 199 8.53 2.89 -15.64
N TYR A 200 8.83 2.31 -14.49
CA TYR A 200 7.84 1.73 -13.60
C TYR A 200 8.42 1.55 -12.20
N SER A 201 7.54 1.33 -11.22
CA SER A 201 7.93 0.90 -9.88
C SER A 201 6.97 -0.16 -9.34
N VAL A 202 7.53 -1.14 -8.64
CA VAL A 202 6.83 -2.14 -7.84
C VAL A 202 7.28 -1.98 -6.40
N SER A 203 6.35 -1.87 -5.46
CA SER A 203 6.68 -1.79 -4.03
C SER A 203 5.68 -2.56 -3.19
N PHE A 204 6.14 -3.21 -2.13
CA PHE A 204 5.28 -3.92 -1.19
C PHE A 204 5.99 -4.13 0.16
N LYS A 205 5.22 -4.49 1.19
CA LYS A 205 5.73 -4.99 2.47
C LYS A 205 5.52 -6.50 2.56
N LEU A 206 6.52 -7.21 3.07
CA LEU A 206 6.57 -8.67 3.18
C LEU A 206 6.96 -9.08 4.60
N LYS A 207 6.27 -10.07 5.16
CA LYS A 207 6.55 -10.64 6.49
C LYS A 207 6.60 -12.17 6.36
N PRO A 208 7.79 -12.78 6.27
CA PRO A 208 7.92 -14.24 6.18
C PRO A 208 7.75 -14.91 7.54
N TYR A 209 7.15 -16.10 7.58
CA TYR A 209 6.90 -16.87 8.81
C TYR A 209 7.85 -18.04 9.00
N SER A 210 8.29 -18.66 7.91
CA SER A 210 9.27 -19.75 7.93
C SER A 210 10.18 -19.71 6.70
N TYR A 211 11.28 -20.49 6.73
CA TYR A 211 12.12 -20.71 5.56
C TYR A 211 12.10 -22.19 5.20
N SER A 212 11.88 -22.45 3.92
CA SER A 212 11.79 -23.80 3.39
C SER A 212 12.73 -23.96 2.18
N ARG A 213 13.09 -25.21 1.86
CA ARG A 213 13.89 -25.52 0.67
C ARG A 213 12.97 -25.62 -0.54
N GLY A 214 13.42 -25.08 -1.66
CA GLY A 214 12.62 -24.98 -2.88
C GLY A 214 12.39 -23.52 -3.27
N TRP A 215 12.14 -23.28 -4.55
CA TRP A 215 11.78 -21.95 -5.00
C TRP A 215 10.37 -21.64 -4.55
N GLU A 216 10.23 -20.59 -3.74
CA GLU A 216 8.94 -20.13 -3.25
C GLU A 216 8.68 -18.71 -3.77
N ASN A 217 7.56 -18.50 -4.47
CA ASN A 217 7.22 -17.22 -5.06
C ASN A 217 6.56 -16.29 -4.05
N VAL A 218 6.77 -15.00 -4.25
CA VAL A 218 6.13 -13.91 -3.51
C VAL A 218 5.34 -13.00 -4.45
N LEU A 219 5.95 -12.63 -5.57
CA LEU A 219 5.37 -11.69 -6.53
C LEU A 219 5.83 -12.08 -7.94
N HIS A 220 4.94 -11.95 -8.92
CA HIS A 220 5.30 -12.11 -10.32
C HIS A 220 4.54 -11.14 -11.21
N VAL A 221 5.26 -10.21 -11.83
CA VAL A 221 4.72 -9.30 -12.85
C VAL A 221 5.14 -9.82 -14.22
N THR A 222 4.18 -10.24 -15.03
CA THR A 222 4.42 -11.06 -16.23
C THR A 222 3.47 -10.73 -17.37
N LYS A 223 3.92 -10.86 -18.62
CA LYS A 223 3.05 -10.86 -19.81
C LYS A 223 2.23 -12.15 -19.99
N GLY A 224 2.35 -13.11 -19.07
CA GLY A 224 1.50 -14.31 -19.00
C GLY A 224 2.23 -15.65 -18.92
N GLN A 225 3.56 -15.69 -18.96
CA GLN A 225 4.35 -16.94 -18.82
C GLN A 225 5.33 -16.84 -17.65
N ASN A 226 5.80 -18.00 -17.17
CA ASN A 226 6.80 -18.07 -16.10
C ASN A 226 8.16 -17.51 -16.56
N TYR A 227 8.60 -17.95 -17.72
CA TYR A 227 9.94 -17.74 -18.25
C TYR A 227 9.97 -18.17 -19.72
N GLY A 228 10.83 -17.52 -20.52
CA GLY A 228 11.08 -17.89 -21.91
C GLY A 228 11.43 -16.69 -22.78
N GLU A 229 10.85 -15.54 -22.48
CA GLU A 229 11.04 -14.31 -23.26
C GLU A 229 11.09 -13.05 -22.37
N CYS A 230 11.58 -11.94 -22.95
CA CYS A 230 11.42 -10.64 -22.31
C CYS A 230 9.93 -10.36 -22.11
N GLY A 231 9.57 -9.91 -20.92
CA GLY A 231 8.19 -9.69 -20.50
C GLY A 231 7.68 -10.73 -19.50
N ASP A 232 8.28 -11.92 -19.46
CA ASP A 232 7.78 -12.99 -18.58
C ASP A 232 8.08 -12.72 -17.11
N ARG A 233 9.24 -12.12 -16.76
CA ARG A 233 9.59 -11.75 -15.38
C ARG A 233 9.97 -10.27 -15.31
N ASN A 234 9.08 -9.39 -14.85
CA ASN A 234 9.29 -7.92 -14.85
C ASN A 234 8.59 -7.16 -13.70
N PRO A 235 8.97 -7.35 -12.43
CA PRO A 235 9.89 -8.34 -11.90
C PRO A 235 9.17 -9.60 -11.39
N ALA A 236 9.92 -10.67 -11.14
CA ALA A 236 9.49 -11.79 -10.31
C ALA A 236 10.38 -11.89 -9.06
N VAL A 237 9.78 -12.18 -7.89
CA VAL A 237 10.44 -12.18 -6.59
C VAL A 237 10.19 -13.51 -5.88
N PHE A 238 11.26 -14.15 -5.43
CA PHE A 238 11.24 -15.46 -4.79
C PHE A 238 12.07 -15.49 -3.52
N PHE A 239 11.79 -16.44 -2.63
CA PHE A 239 12.77 -16.91 -1.67
C PHE A 239 13.72 -17.93 -2.32
N HIS A 240 15.00 -17.83 -1.97
CA HIS A 240 16.04 -18.64 -2.57
C HIS A 240 15.88 -20.12 -2.20
N LYS A 241 16.07 -21.01 -3.19
CA LYS A 241 15.83 -22.45 -3.09
C LYS A 241 16.58 -23.22 -2.02
N ASP A 242 17.64 -22.64 -1.44
CA ASP A 242 18.46 -23.28 -0.41
C ASP A 242 17.81 -23.20 0.99
N GLY A 243 16.71 -22.47 1.15
CA GLY A 243 16.05 -22.24 2.43
C GLY A 243 16.81 -21.30 3.35
N SER A 244 17.71 -20.47 2.80
CA SER A 244 18.45 -19.48 3.57
C SER A 244 17.60 -18.31 4.04
N GLY A 245 16.43 -18.08 3.43
CA GLY A 245 15.59 -16.90 3.67
C GLY A 245 16.01 -15.66 2.87
N ARG A 246 16.97 -15.79 1.95
CA ARG A 246 17.38 -14.74 1.02
C ARG A 246 16.35 -14.56 -0.09
N LEU A 247 16.18 -13.32 -0.56
CA LEU A 247 15.33 -13.04 -1.71
C LEU A 247 16.13 -13.11 -3.00
N VAL A 248 15.46 -13.56 -4.06
CA VAL A 248 15.97 -13.59 -5.43
C VAL A 248 14.99 -12.84 -6.32
N PHE A 249 15.55 -11.94 -7.12
CA PHE A 249 14.81 -11.08 -8.04
C PHE A 249 15.18 -11.47 -9.46
N PHE A 250 14.17 -11.67 -10.29
CA PHE A 250 14.34 -11.92 -11.71
C PHE A 250 13.69 -10.80 -12.52
N SER A 251 14.40 -10.29 -13.53
CA SER A 251 13.88 -9.26 -14.43
C SER A 251 14.46 -9.32 -15.83
N ALA A 252 13.72 -8.83 -16.82
CA ALA A 252 14.27 -8.64 -18.16
C ALA A 252 15.13 -7.36 -18.22
N ILE A 253 16.45 -7.50 -18.24
CA ILE A 253 17.41 -6.37 -18.20
C ILE A 253 18.48 -6.59 -19.26
N ASN A 254 18.81 -5.55 -20.05
CA ASN A 254 19.86 -5.59 -21.07
C ASN A 254 19.71 -6.76 -22.07
N GLY A 255 18.47 -7.10 -22.44
CA GLY A 255 18.17 -8.21 -23.34
C GLY A 255 18.29 -9.61 -22.69
N ASN A 256 18.76 -9.72 -21.44
CA ASN A 256 18.66 -10.95 -20.68
C ASN A 256 17.23 -11.09 -20.15
N ILE A 257 16.54 -12.18 -20.53
CA ILE A 257 15.15 -12.46 -20.16
C ILE A 257 14.96 -12.81 -18.66
N ASN A 258 16.04 -13.16 -17.97
CA ASN A 258 16.04 -13.65 -16.59
C ASN A 258 17.28 -13.17 -15.84
N SER A 259 17.54 -11.86 -15.87
CA SER A 259 18.61 -11.26 -15.07
C SER A 259 18.29 -11.48 -13.60
N GLU A 260 19.25 -12.08 -12.89
CA GLU A 260 19.08 -12.52 -11.51
C GLU A 260 19.87 -11.63 -10.55
N PHE A 261 19.25 -11.33 -9.40
CA PHE A 261 19.91 -10.71 -8.27
C PHE A 261 19.47 -11.36 -6.97
N GLU A 262 20.42 -11.73 -6.12
CA GLU A 262 20.18 -12.32 -4.80
C GLU A 262 20.57 -11.35 -3.67
N THR A 263 19.75 -11.28 -2.62
CA THR A 263 20.13 -10.52 -1.42
C THR A 263 21.26 -11.21 -0.68
N LYS A 264 22.17 -10.42 -0.08
CA LYS A 264 23.28 -10.98 0.71
C LYS A 264 22.80 -11.66 1.99
N ASN A 265 21.81 -11.05 2.64
CA ASN A 265 21.27 -11.48 3.92
C ASN A 265 19.82 -11.93 3.75
N PRO A 266 19.36 -12.87 4.59
CA PRO A 266 17.96 -13.22 4.64
C PRO A 266 17.11 -12.09 5.19
N LEU A 267 15.82 -12.13 4.89
CA LEU A 267 14.87 -11.30 5.62
C LEU A 267 14.78 -11.77 7.09
N PRO A 268 14.27 -10.93 8.00
CA PRO A 268 13.90 -11.35 9.35
C PRO A 268 12.50 -12.02 9.36
N LEU A 269 12.37 -13.14 10.06
CA LEU A 269 11.07 -13.80 10.27
C LEU A 269 10.17 -12.96 11.18
N ASN A 270 8.86 -12.99 10.90
CA ASN A 270 7.80 -12.32 11.65
C ASN A 270 7.97 -10.79 11.73
N VAL A 271 8.77 -10.20 10.84
CA VAL A 271 9.04 -8.77 10.78
C VAL A 271 8.76 -8.25 9.39
N TRP A 272 8.02 -7.14 9.30
CA TRP A 272 7.74 -6.47 8.04
C TRP A 272 9.01 -5.90 7.43
N SER A 273 9.32 -6.34 6.22
CA SER A 273 10.36 -5.80 5.37
C SER A 273 9.75 -5.08 4.17
N SER A 274 10.28 -3.92 3.81
CA SER A 274 9.85 -3.12 2.65
C SER A 274 10.70 -3.48 1.43
N ILE A 275 10.05 -3.82 0.31
CA ILE A 275 10.70 -4.14 -0.95
C ILE A 275 10.27 -3.12 -1.99
N LYS A 276 11.23 -2.54 -2.73
CA LYS A 276 10.96 -1.72 -3.92
C LYS A 276 11.83 -2.19 -5.07
N ILE A 277 11.24 -2.23 -6.24
CA ILE A 277 11.90 -2.50 -7.50
C ILE A 277 11.48 -1.37 -8.44
N GLU A 278 12.41 -0.71 -9.11
CA GLU A 278 12.08 0.38 -10.02
C GLU A 278 12.96 0.37 -11.26
N GLN A 279 12.41 0.89 -12.36
CA GLN A 279 13.16 1.30 -13.53
C GLN A 279 12.84 2.77 -13.80
N THR A 280 13.85 3.63 -13.75
CA THR A 280 13.67 5.09 -13.86
C THR A 280 14.54 5.67 -14.97
N PHE A 281 14.08 6.71 -15.65
CA PHE A 281 14.88 7.43 -16.64
C PHE A 281 15.65 8.56 -15.95
N LYS A 282 16.97 8.40 -15.81
CA LYS A 282 17.85 9.39 -15.18
C LYS A 282 19.12 9.57 -15.99
N ASN A 283 19.61 10.80 -16.11
CA ASN A 283 20.86 11.12 -16.80
C ASN A 283 20.96 10.56 -18.23
N ARG A 284 19.85 10.59 -18.99
CA ARG A 284 19.71 10.07 -20.37
C ARG A 284 19.81 8.54 -20.52
N SER A 285 19.75 7.78 -19.43
CA SER A 285 19.67 6.32 -19.46
C SER A 285 18.56 5.79 -18.54
N TYR A 286 18.09 4.58 -18.82
CA TYR A 286 17.20 3.86 -17.90
C TYR A 286 18.05 3.12 -16.89
N VAL A 287 17.68 3.22 -15.61
CA VAL A 287 18.38 2.56 -14.50
C VAL A 287 17.39 1.72 -13.73
N TYR A 288 17.70 0.44 -13.62
CA TYR A 288 16.96 -0.54 -12.83
C TYR A 288 17.59 -0.66 -11.45
N ALA A 289 16.78 -0.59 -10.40
CA ALA A 289 17.25 -0.66 -9.02
C ALA A 289 16.32 -1.49 -8.12
N ILE A 290 16.92 -2.18 -7.16
CA ILE A 290 16.22 -2.95 -6.13
C ILE A 290 16.62 -2.40 -4.76
N TYR A 291 15.61 -2.13 -3.94
CA TYR A 291 15.73 -1.64 -2.58
C TYR A 291 15.11 -2.66 -1.63
N VAL A 292 15.83 -2.94 -0.56
CA VAL A 292 15.31 -3.73 0.57
C VAL A 292 15.46 -2.87 1.82
N ASN A 293 14.35 -2.67 2.53
CA ASN A 293 14.22 -1.79 3.68
C ASN A 293 14.81 -0.40 3.40
N GLY A 294 14.49 0.15 2.22
CA GLY A 294 14.96 1.46 1.73
C GLY A 294 16.44 1.55 1.34
N SER A 295 17.20 0.44 1.42
CA SER A 295 18.63 0.42 1.08
C SER A 295 18.82 -0.16 -0.32
N ILE A 296 19.56 0.52 -1.21
CA ILE A 296 19.88 -0.03 -2.53
C ILE A 296 20.69 -1.32 -2.35
N GLN A 297 20.14 -2.42 -2.85
CA GLN A 297 20.81 -3.72 -2.90
C GLN A 297 21.42 -3.98 -4.27
N TYR A 298 20.79 -3.45 -5.32
CA TYR A 298 21.20 -3.65 -6.71
C TYR A 298 20.86 -2.41 -7.52
N GLU A 299 21.77 -2.00 -8.40
CA GLU A 299 21.54 -0.93 -9.39
C GLU A 299 22.31 -1.26 -10.67
N ILE A 300 21.67 -1.13 -11.82
CA ILE A 300 22.28 -1.34 -13.13
C ILE A 300 21.65 -0.44 -14.19
N GLU A 301 22.45 0.02 -15.14
CA GLU A 301 21.95 0.67 -16.35
C GLU A 301 21.27 -0.38 -17.26
N ASN A 302 20.00 -0.17 -17.60
CA ASN A 302 19.28 -0.94 -18.60
C ASN A 302 19.33 -0.23 -19.96
N LYS A 303 20.17 -0.76 -20.86
CA LYS A 303 20.41 -0.32 -22.23
C LYS A 303 19.36 -0.84 -23.22
N ASP A 304 18.58 -1.84 -22.84
CA ASP A 304 17.46 -2.37 -23.62
C ASP A 304 16.15 -2.35 -22.80
N PRO A 305 15.66 -1.17 -22.41
CA PRO A 305 14.40 -1.03 -21.69
C PRO A 305 13.22 -1.18 -22.66
N ARG A 306 12.32 -2.11 -22.35
CA ARG A 306 11.17 -2.46 -23.18
C ARG A 306 9.86 -2.14 -22.48
N GLN A 307 8.80 -2.02 -23.27
CA GLN A 307 7.42 -1.98 -22.78
C GLN A 307 6.78 -3.33 -23.05
N PHE A 308 5.87 -3.74 -22.17
CA PHE A 308 5.17 -5.01 -22.29
C PHE A 308 3.67 -4.75 -22.27
N LYS A 309 2.89 -5.48 -23.05
CA LYS A 309 1.43 -5.37 -23.07
C LYS A 309 0.80 -6.49 -22.27
N ASP A 310 -0.42 -6.25 -21.78
CA ASP A 310 -1.26 -7.23 -21.10
C ASP A 310 -0.53 -7.91 -19.92
N VAL A 311 0.10 -7.08 -19.09
CA VAL A 311 0.95 -7.50 -17.98
C VAL A 311 0.09 -7.80 -16.75
N LYS A 312 0.12 -9.04 -16.28
CA LYS A 312 -0.53 -9.49 -15.06
C LYS A 312 0.38 -9.30 -13.86
N VAL A 313 -0.21 -8.93 -12.73
CA VAL A 313 0.47 -8.81 -11.43
C VAL A 313 -0.07 -9.90 -10.51
N TYR A 314 0.78 -10.87 -10.19
CA TYR A 314 0.48 -11.96 -9.27
C TYR A 314 1.07 -11.70 -7.89
N ILE A 315 0.27 -11.92 -6.84
CA ILE A 315 0.78 -12.28 -5.51
C ILE A 315 0.91 -13.80 -5.53
N SER A 316 2.15 -14.28 -5.49
CA SER A 316 2.50 -15.68 -5.73
C SER A 316 1.99 -16.24 -7.07
N ASP A 317 2.90 -16.61 -7.96
CA ASP A 317 2.58 -17.09 -9.30
C ASP A 317 1.95 -18.49 -9.33
N PRO A 318 1.36 -18.92 -10.47
CA PRO A 318 0.83 -20.28 -10.63
C PRO A 318 1.86 -21.40 -10.86
N TRP A 319 3.15 -21.05 -10.96
CA TRP A 319 4.18 -21.99 -11.42
C TRP A 319 5.03 -22.53 -10.28
N TYR A 320 5.09 -21.82 -9.15
CA TYR A 320 5.88 -22.16 -7.98
C TYR A 320 5.05 -22.07 -6.70
N THR A 321 5.53 -22.76 -5.67
CA THR A 321 4.88 -22.75 -4.36
C THR A 321 4.89 -21.35 -3.76
N ALA A 322 3.80 -20.94 -3.12
CA ALA A 322 3.73 -19.67 -2.43
C ALA A 322 4.57 -19.74 -1.15
N HIS A 323 5.34 -18.69 -0.88
CA HIS A 323 6.08 -18.63 0.37
C HIS A 323 5.15 -18.48 1.58
N ASP A 324 5.54 -19.08 2.71
CA ASP A 324 4.83 -18.94 3.99
C ASP A 324 5.06 -17.55 4.59
N GLY A 325 4.07 -16.65 4.43
CA GLY A 325 4.14 -15.29 4.94
C GLY A 325 2.99 -14.41 4.48
N ASP A 326 3.01 -13.15 4.92
CA ASP A 326 2.04 -12.14 4.51
C ASP A 326 2.67 -11.04 3.65
N ILE A 327 1.84 -10.45 2.79
CA ILE A 327 2.12 -9.27 1.98
C ILE A 327 1.08 -8.17 2.22
N LYS A 328 1.49 -6.91 2.12
CA LYS A 328 0.59 -5.75 2.12
C LYS A 328 1.18 -4.57 1.39
N GLU A 329 0.34 -3.55 1.16
CA GLU A 329 0.76 -2.30 0.53
C GLU A 329 1.48 -2.54 -0.80
N LEU A 330 1.01 -3.50 -1.60
CA LEU A 330 1.54 -3.76 -2.93
C LEU A 330 1.06 -2.67 -3.89
N PHE A 331 2.01 -2.03 -4.56
CA PHE A 331 1.79 -1.04 -5.60
C PHE A 331 2.61 -1.41 -6.82
N VAL A 332 1.99 -1.39 -7.99
CA VAL A 332 2.66 -1.40 -9.29
C VAL A 332 2.23 -0.13 -10.00
N VAL A 333 3.19 0.70 -10.40
CA VAL A 333 2.96 2.03 -10.96
C VAL A 333 3.76 2.17 -12.25
N ASN A 334 3.10 2.62 -13.31
CA ASN A 334 3.73 3.02 -14.57
C ASN A 334 4.26 4.44 -14.51
N GLY A 335 5.31 4.67 -15.30
CA GLY A 335 5.89 5.98 -15.54
C GLY A 335 7.01 6.32 -14.54
N ASP A 336 7.76 7.37 -14.90
CA ASP A 336 8.81 7.92 -14.06
C ASP A 336 8.16 8.75 -12.94
N THR A 337 8.32 8.32 -11.68
CA THR A 337 7.70 8.95 -10.50
C THR A 337 8.10 10.42 -10.27
N LYS A 338 9.03 10.94 -11.08
CA LYS A 338 9.50 12.33 -11.04
C LYS A 338 8.56 13.36 -11.67
N SER A 339 7.58 12.98 -12.51
CA SER A 339 6.78 13.98 -13.26
C SER A 339 5.38 14.26 -12.71
N THR A 340 4.90 13.50 -11.75
CA THR A 340 3.58 13.73 -11.16
C THR A 340 3.74 14.00 -9.67
N SER A 341 3.47 15.24 -9.27
CA SER A 341 3.01 15.56 -7.92
C SER A 341 1.64 14.89 -7.71
N ASP A 342 1.64 13.57 -7.66
CA ASP A 342 0.42 12.79 -7.67
C ASP A 342 -0.09 12.65 -6.25
N LYS A 343 -1.19 13.34 -5.96
CA LYS A 343 -1.88 13.37 -4.66
C LYS A 343 -2.51 12.02 -4.28
N THR A 344 -2.22 10.96 -5.03
CA THR A 344 -2.79 9.61 -4.91
C THR A 344 -1.82 8.58 -4.35
N GLN A 345 -0.57 8.96 -4.03
CA GLN A 345 0.29 8.06 -3.24
C GLN A 345 -0.14 8.09 -1.76
N PRO A 346 -0.18 6.94 -1.06
CA PRO A 346 -0.55 6.89 0.35
C PRO A 346 0.32 7.86 1.14
N LEU A 347 -0.30 8.74 1.92
CA LEU A 347 0.42 9.49 2.93
C LEU A 347 0.86 8.47 3.98
N ASP A 348 2.13 8.05 3.93
CA ASP A 348 2.70 7.21 4.97
C ASP A 348 2.51 7.89 6.32
N LYS A 349 1.74 7.23 7.17
CA LYS A 349 1.58 7.54 8.58
C LYS A 349 2.28 6.43 9.35
N PHE A 350 3.27 6.79 10.14
CA PHE A 350 3.97 5.88 11.03
C PHE A 350 3.84 6.38 12.46
N GLU A 351 3.43 5.48 13.37
CA GLU A 351 3.40 5.75 14.80
C GLU A 351 4.01 4.56 15.55
N ASP A 352 4.99 4.83 16.40
CA ASP A 352 5.58 3.88 17.34
C ASP A 352 5.67 4.54 18.72
N ALA A 353 4.83 4.07 19.64
CA ALA A 353 4.77 4.59 21.01
C ALA A 353 5.85 3.97 21.93
N ASN A 354 6.56 2.94 21.48
CA ASN A 354 7.44 2.17 22.35
C ASN A 354 8.64 2.99 22.85
N GLU A 355 8.92 2.89 24.16
CA GLU A 355 10.17 3.36 24.74
C GLU A 355 11.28 2.36 24.47
N GLN A 356 12.37 2.84 23.89
CA GLN A 356 13.54 2.03 23.60
C GLN A 356 14.83 2.78 23.92
N LYS A 357 15.87 2.02 24.27
CA LYS A 357 17.22 2.57 24.43
C LYS A 357 17.77 2.94 23.06
N LEU A 358 18.43 4.09 22.97
CA LEU A 358 19.17 4.46 21.76
C LEU A 358 20.32 3.46 21.54
N GLN A 359 20.40 2.91 20.33
CA GLN A 359 21.39 1.91 19.94
C GLN A 359 21.82 2.12 18.49
N GLU A 360 23.03 1.70 18.12
CA GLU A 360 23.50 1.78 16.74
C GLU A 360 22.68 0.90 15.80
N LYS A 361 22.56 1.31 14.52
CA LYS A 361 21.92 0.54 13.45
C LYS A 361 20.45 0.20 13.71
N ASN A 362 19.75 1.02 14.51
CA ASN A 362 18.36 0.76 14.86
C ASN A 362 17.42 1.31 13.78
N LEU A 363 17.12 0.50 12.76
CA LEU A 363 16.13 0.85 11.74
C LEU A 363 14.72 0.72 12.33
N ILE A 364 13.98 1.83 12.36
CA ILE A 364 12.65 1.89 12.99
C ILE A 364 11.54 1.84 11.96
N ALA A 365 11.71 2.54 10.84
CA ALA A 365 10.72 2.61 9.80
C ALA A 365 11.37 2.77 8.43
N THR A 366 10.68 2.29 7.39
CA THR A 366 10.92 2.70 6.01
C THR A 366 9.67 3.46 5.56
N ILE A 367 9.83 4.73 5.25
CA ILE A 367 8.77 5.61 4.75
C ILE A 367 8.88 5.61 3.23
N ASN A 368 7.90 5.02 2.54
CA ASN A 368 7.86 4.92 1.08
C ASN A 368 7.89 6.30 0.42
N LEU A 369 7.21 7.29 1.01
CA LEU A 369 7.17 8.67 0.53
C LEU A 369 7.15 9.64 1.70
N LEU A 370 8.18 10.49 1.84
CA LEU A 370 8.15 11.67 2.69
C LEU A 370 7.89 12.88 1.79
N SER A 371 6.66 13.37 1.80
CA SER A 371 6.17 14.40 0.89
C SER A 371 6.86 15.75 1.10
N THR A 372 6.62 16.72 0.20
CA THR A 372 7.09 18.11 0.38
C THR A 372 6.59 18.77 1.67
N THR A 373 5.54 18.22 2.28
CA THR A 373 4.98 18.65 3.56
C THR A 373 4.84 17.47 4.51
N PHE A 374 5.33 17.61 5.75
CA PHE A 374 5.33 16.52 6.72
C PHE A 374 5.42 17.04 8.15
N THR A 375 5.14 16.15 9.09
CA THR A 375 5.34 16.32 10.52
C THR A 375 6.08 15.10 11.04
N VAL A 376 7.17 15.31 11.78
CA VAL A 376 7.88 14.28 12.53
C VAL A 376 7.92 14.71 13.97
N SER A 377 7.60 13.82 14.91
CA SER A 377 7.78 14.09 16.34
C SER A 377 8.25 12.87 17.09
N PHE A 378 9.04 13.07 18.13
CA PHE A 378 9.50 12.03 19.06
C PHE A 378 9.92 12.67 20.38
N GLN A 379 10.07 11.87 21.44
CA GLN A 379 10.63 12.31 22.72
C GLN A 379 11.99 11.68 22.98
N ILE A 380 12.94 12.44 23.53
CA ILE A 380 14.26 11.95 23.91
C ILE A 380 14.56 12.21 25.39
N LYS A 381 15.25 11.27 26.02
CA LYS A 381 15.76 11.36 27.40
C LYS A 381 17.25 10.98 27.41
N PRO A 382 18.16 11.96 27.25
CA PRO A 382 19.60 11.70 27.31
C PRO A 382 20.03 11.37 28.75
N THR A 383 20.95 10.43 28.94
CA THR A 383 21.41 10.00 30.29
C THR A 383 22.84 10.47 30.61
N SER A 384 23.63 10.84 29.60
CA SER A 384 24.96 11.47 29.77
C SER A 384 25.32 12.28 28.52
N TYR A 385 26.39 13.09 28.57
CA TYR A 385 26.97 13.74 27.38
C TYR A 385 28.47 13.44 27.30
N SER A 386 28.92 13.02 26.13
CA SER A 386 30.31 12.66 25.84
C SER A 386 30.89 13.51 24.70
N ILE A 387 32.22 13.65 24.64
CA ILE A 387 32.89 14.36 23.55
C ILE A 387 32.60 13.62 22.24
N GLY A 388 32.46 14.35 21.14
CA GLY A 388 32.23 13.80 19.81
C GLY A 388 30.76 13.84 19.37
N LYS A 389 30.53 13.56 18.09
CA LYS A 389 29.20 13.61 17.47
C LYS A 389 28.43 12.36 17.89
N HIS A 390 27.35 12.54 18.64
CA HIS A 390 26.51 11.44 19.10
C HIS A 390 25.18 11.43 18.36
N SER A 391 25.00 10.41 17.53
CA SER A 391 23.82 10.22 16.70
C SER A 391 22.58 9.98 17.54
N VAL A 392 21.45 10.56 17.09
CA VAL A 392 20.14 10.40 17.72
C VAL A 392 19.14 9.85 16.72
N PHE A 393 18.94 10.55 15.60
CA PHE A 393 17.82 10.28 14.71
C PHE A 393 18.13 10.67 13.27
N HIS A 394 17.85 9.80 12.30
CA HIS A 394 18.27 10.00 10.91
C HIS A 394 17.23 9.51 9.91
N PHE A 395 16.81 10.40 9.01
CA PHE A 395 16.13 10.11 7.76
C PHE A 395 17.17 10.01 6.64
N MET A 396 17.28 8.81 6.06
CA MET A 396 18.30 8.48 5.08
C MET A 396 17.69 7.96 3.80
N GLN A 397 18.18 8.47 2.66
CA GLN A 397 17.81 8.04 1.32
C GLN A 397 19.10 7.62 0.60
N ASP A 398 19.25 6.34 0.26
CA ASP A 398 20.49 5.82 -0.33
C ASP A 398 20.57 6.11 -1.84
N ARG A 399 20.56 7.39 -2.24
CA ARG A 399 20.57 7.78 -3.66
C ARG A 399 21.97 7.97 -4.23
N TYR A 400 22.99 8.12 -3.37
CA TYR A 400 24.36 8.45 -3.77
C TYR A 400 25.41 7.67 -2.97
N LEU A 401 26.59 7.48 -3.56
CA LEU A 401 27.72 6.76 -2.95
C LEU A 401 28.35 7.48 -1.74
N THR A 402 28.01 8.76 -1.49
CA THR A 402 28.59 9.56 -0.40
C THR A 402 27.62 9.72 0.79
N GLN A 403 28.13 9.46 2.00
CA GLN A 403 27.34 9.40 3.25
C GLN A 403 26.55 10.68 3.54
N GLN A 404 27.07 11.84 3.13
CA GLN A 404 26.48 13.15 3.41
C GLN A 404 25.33 13.49 2.43
N ALA A 405 25.35 12.93 1.21
CA ALA A 405 24.31 13.14 0.20
C ALA A 405 23.04 12.31 0.49
N ASN A 406 23.15 11.29 1.34
CA ASN A 406 22.04 10.42 1.72
C ASN A 406 21.26 10.91 2.96
N LYS A 407 21.80 11.87 3.73
CA LYS A 407 21.13 12.42 4.92
C LYS A 407 20.14 13.51 4.51
N LYS A 408 18.84 13.28 4.70
CA LYS A 408 17.78 14.25 4.39
C LYS A 408 17.37 15.06 5.61
N ILE A 409 17.24 14.39 6.76
CA ILE A 409 17.04 15.02 8.06
C ILE A 409 17.84 14.21 9.07
N SER A 410 18.60 14.84 9.94
CA SER A 410 19.37 14.14 10.97
C SER A 410 19.51 14.97 12.22
N ALA A 411 19.62 14.31 13.37
CA ALA A 411 19.85 14.94 14.66
C ALA A 411 20.97 14.25 15.41
N TRP A 412 21.82 15.05 16.05
CA TRP A 412 22.91 14.60 16.92
C TRP A 412 23.13 15.59 18.06
N PHE A 413 23.79 15.16 19.13
CA PHE A 413 24.29 16.09 20.15
C PHE A 413 25.62 16.72 19.73
N HIS A 414 25.81 17.98 20.11
CA HIS A 414 27.01 18.76 19.79
C HIS A 414 28.28 18.14 20.39
N GLU A 415 29.41 18.24 19.68
CA GLU A 415 30.66 17.52 19.97
C GLU A 415 31.39 17.96 21.24
N ASP A 416 31.00 19.10 21.80
CA ASP A 416 31.65 19.81 22.91
C ASP A 416 31.18 19.35 24.29
N ARG A 417 30.34 18.29 24.38
CA ARG A 417 29.63 17.85 25.60
C ARG A 417 28.62 18.83 26.15
N SER A 418 28.28 19.90 25.43
CA SER A 418 27.32 20.89 25.93
C SER A 418 25.92 20.30 26.11
N GLY A 419 25.58 19.18 25.46
CA GLY A 419 24.22 18.65 25.48
C GLY A 419 23.24 19.46 24.61
N ARG A 420 23.75 20.36 23.76
CA ARG A 420 22.96 21.05 22.74
C ARG A 420 22.63 20.08 21.61
N LEU A 421 21.39 20.09 21.16
CA LEU A 421 20.93 19.28 20.04
C LEU A 421 21.21 20.03 18.73
N VAL A 422 21.79 19.33 17.78
CA VAL A 422 22.02 19.80 16.42
C VAL A 422 21.11 19.02 15.49
N ILE A 423 20.30 19.73 14.71
CA ILE A 423 19.43 19.17 13.67
C ILE A 423 19.92 19.68 12.33
N VAL A 424 19.98 18.78 11.35
CA VAL A 424 20.44 19.06 10.01
C VAL A 424 19.40 18.62 9.02
N ALA A 425 19.06 19.51 8.08
CA ALA A 425 18.09 19.22 7.04
C ALA A 425 18.63 19.62 5.66
N GLY A 426 18.41 18.74 4.67
CA GLY A 426 18.72 18.97 3.26
C GLY A 426 17.50 19.52 2.52
N PHE A 427 17.71 20.55 1.70
CA PHE A 427 16.61 21.27 1.03
C PHE A 427 16.59 21.20 -0.50
N LEU A 428 17.57 20.57 -1.18
CA LEU A 428 17.57 20.30 -2.63
C LEU A 428 18.77 19.42 -3.07
N ASN A 429 18.69 18.85 -4.28
CA ASN A 429 19.64 17.90 -4.91
C ASN A 429 21.09 18.40 -5.15
N ASP A 430 21.46 19.61 -4.75
CA ASP A 430 22.87 20.01 -4.82
C ASP A 430 23.59 19.66 -3.52
N VAL A 431 24.63 18.84 -3.68
CA VAL A 431 25.50 18.18 -2.70
C VAL A 431 26.22 19.15 -1.72
N LYS A 432 25.77 20.40 -1.54
CA LYS A 432 26.52 21.43 -0.79
C LYS A 432 25.72 22.34 0.15
N LYS A 433 24.41 22.18 0.36
CA LYS A 433 23.65 23.05 1.28
C LYS A 433 22.78 22.29 2.28
N LEU A 434 23.43 21.57 3.19
CA LEU A 434 22.79 21.17 4.45
C LEU A 434 22.63 22.41 5.33
N THR A 435 21.44 22.58 5.93
CA THR A 435 21.24 23.64 6.94
C THR A 435 21.30 23.01 8.32
N GLU A 436 22.21 23.52 9.15
CA GLU A 436 22.42 23.12 10.54
C GLU A 436 21.68 24.05 11.49
N PHE A 437 21.04 23.48 12.50
CA PHE A 437 20.30 24.17 13.55
C PHE A 437 20.75 23.63 14.90
N THR A 438 21.34 24.48 15.74
CA THR A 438 21.81 24.09 17.07
C THR A 438 20.97 24.75 18.14
N THR A 439 20.47 23.99 19.11
CA THR A 439 19.75 24.55 20.26
C THR A 439 20.66 25.52 21.03
N LYS A 440 20.08 26.58 21.57
CA LYS A 440 20.82 27.53 22.41
C LYS A 440 21.27 26.87 23.72
N ASP A 441 20.33 26.17 24.35
CA ASP A 441 20.52 25.53 25.64
C ASP A 441 20.62 24.00 25.49
N SER A 442 21.23 23.39 26.50
CA SER A 442 21.35 21.95 26.65
C SER A 442 19.99 21.30 26.92
N LEU A 443 19.78 20.10 26.39
CA LEU A 443 18.65 19.30 26.85
C LEU A 443 18.92 18.79 28.29
N PRO A 444 17.90 18.67 29.15
CA PRO A 444 18.09 18.17 30.51
C PRO A 444 18.42 16.66 30.49
N LEU A 445 19.38 16.26 31.33
CA LEU A 445 19.69 14.85 31.55
C LEU A 445 18.57 14.17 32.35
N ASN A 446 18.30 12.91 32.01
CA ASN A 446 17.31 12.04 32.66
C ASN A 446 15.88 12.60 32.66
N GLN A 447 15.58 13.56 31.78
CA GLN A 447 14.25 14.11 31.58
C GLN A 447 13.85 14.02 30.11
N TRP A 448 12.55 13.86 29.85
CA TRP A 448 12.01 13.81 28.50
C TRP A 448 11.96 15.22 27.90
N SER A 449 12.47 15.35 26.68
CA SER A 449 12.30 16.52 25.83
C SER A 449 11.56 16.11 24.56
N SER A 450 10.50 16.84 24.21
CA SER A 450 9.73 16.64 22.99
C SER A 450 10.39 17.38 21.84
N ILE A 451 10.63 16.70 20.72
CA ILE A 451 11.17 17.28 19.50
C ILE A 451 10.13 17.09 18.40
N LYS A 452 9.78 18.18 17.72
CA LYS A 452 8.87 18.14 16.58
C LYS A 452 9.44 18.95 15.42
N LEU A 453 9.51 18.32 14.26
CA LEU A 453 9.91 18.90 12.99
C LEU A 453 8.66 18.99 12.11
N THR A 454 8.43 20.14 11.50
CA THR A 454 7.31 20.28 10.54
C THR A 454 7.80 20.95 9.29
N ARG A 455 7.21 20.54 8.17
CA ARG A 455 7.36 21.19 6.87
C ARG A 455 5.97 21.48 6.33
N THR A 456 5.67 22.76 6.15
CA THR A 456 4.35 23.24 5.70
C THR A 456 4.47 24.12 4.47
N LYS A 457 3.38 24.35 3.74
CA LYS A 457 3.37 25.31 2.62
C LYS A 457 3.74 26.70 3.12
N ALA A 458 4.65 27.38 2.42
CA ALA A 458 4.98 28.77 2.71
C ALA A 458 3.96 29.73 2.08
N ILE A 459 4.02 30.99 2.48
CA ILE A 459 3.22 32.07 1.88
C ILE A 459 3.72 32.37 0.46
N SER A 460 5.03 32.22 0.22
CA SER A 460 5.63 32.35 -1.10
C SER A 460 5.26 31.16 -1.99
N LYS A 461 4.80 31.44 -3.22
CA LYS A 461 4.65 30.41 -4.26
C LYS A 461 6.02 29.73 -4.43
N ASP A 462 6.01 28.40 -4.41
CA ASP A 462 7.17 27.52 -4.66
C ASP A 462 8.12 27.26 -3.48
N LYS A 463 7.79 27.70 -2.25
CA LYS A 463 8.57 27.35 -1.04
C LYS A 463 7.75 26.65 0.03
N THR A 464 8.46 26.04 0.96
CA THR A 464 7.94 25.43 2.19
C THR A 464 8.62 26.04 3.41
N SER A 465 7.89 26.10 4.52
CA SER A 465 8.40 26.50 5.82
C SER A 465 8.79 25.26 6.60
N PHE A 466 10.08 25.11 6.92
CA PHE A 466 10.59 24.09 7.83
C PHE A 466 10.72 24.68 9.24
N ASN A 467 10.05 24.08 10.21
CA ASN A 467 10.04 24.53 11.60
C ASN A 467 10.55 23.43 12.53
N ILE A 468 11.28 23.84 13.55
CA ILE A 468 11.75 22.97 14.64
C ILE A 468 11.12 23.46 15.94
N TYR A 469 10.52 22.54 16.67
CA TYR A 469 9.95 22.76 17.99
C TYR A 469 10.68 21.90 19.01
N LEU A 470 11.00 22.50 20.15
CA LEU A 470 11.51 21.82 21.34
C LEU A 470 10.54 22.10 22.49
N ASN A 471 9.97 21.05 23.07
CA ASN A 471 8.93 21.14 24.11
C ASN A 471 7.78 22.07 23.68
N ASP A 472 7.29 21.87 22.45
CA ASP A 472 6.24 22.66 21.78
C ASP A 472 6.56 24.14 21.54
N ILE A 473 7.75 24.61 21.92
CA ILE A 473 8.23 25.95 21.62
C ILE A 473 8.95 25.92 20.28
N ARG A 474 8.50 26.75 19.33
CA ARG A 474 9.20 26.90 18.04
C ARG A 474 10.53 27.60 18.24
N ILE A 475 11.62 26.88 18.00
CA ILE A 475 13.00 27.39 18.16
C ILE A 475 13.63 27.80 16.83
N PHE A 476 13.15 27.26 15.70
CA PHE A 476 13.63 27.64 14.37
C PHE A 476 12.52 27.64 13.31
N ASN A 477 12.72 28.48 12.30
CA ASN A 477 11.91 28.57 11.08
C ASN A 477 12.82 28.93 9.90
N VAL A 478 12.69 28.22 8.78
CA VAL A 478 13.34 28.59 7.52
C VAL A 478 12.41 28.32 6.34
N GLU A 479 12.35 29.25 5.38
CA GLU A 479 11.65 29.04 4.11
C GLU A 479 12.61 28.59 3.01
N LYS A 480 12.37 27.41 2.44
CA LYS A 480 13.16 26.81 1.36
C LYS A 480 12.30 25.98 0.42
N GLU A 481 12.78 25.81 -0.81
CA GLU A 481 12.24 24.87 -1.79
C GLU A 481 12.22 23.44 -1.24
N ALA A 482 11.28 22.62 -1.71
CA ALA A 482 11.06 21.27 -1.24
C ALA A 482 11.08 20.26 -2.38
N GLU A 483 11.67 19.11 -2.09
CA GLU A 483 11.46 17.89 -2.87
C GLU A 483 10.78 16.84 -1.98
N THR A 484 10.05 15.95 -2.62
CA THR A 484 9.57 14.72 -2.01
C THR A 484 10.74 13.73 -1.96
N PHE A 485 10.87 13.02 -0.84
CA PHE A 485 11.87 11.97 -0.68
C PHE A 485 11.16 10.62 -0.71
N GLU A 486 11.53 9.74 -1.63
CA GLU A 486 11.02 8.38 -1.67
C GLU A 486 11.93 7.44 -0.84
N PHE A 487 11.34 6.43 -0.19
CA PHE A 487 11.99 5.31 0.52
C PHE A 487 12.98 5.77 1.58
N VAL A 488 12.51 6.67 2.45
CA VAL A 488 13.31 7.23 3.53
C VAL A 488 13.37 6.27 4.71
N ARG A 489 14.57 5.77 4.98
CA ARG A 489 14.85 4.96 6.15
C ARG A 489 14.97 5.84 7.38
N VAL A 490 14.32 5.44 8.46
CA VAL A 490 14.30 6.18 9.72
C VAL A 490 15.04 5.38 10.77
N PHE A 491 16.15 5.93 11.25
CA PHE A 491 17.00 5.30 12.25
C PHE A 491 16.98 6.06 13.56
N PHE A 492 17.02 5.31 14.66
CA PHE A 492 17.47 5.81 15.95
C PHE A 492 18.93 5.43 16.14
N GLY A 493 19.84 6.39 16.01
CA GLY A 493 21.26 6.08 15.89
C GLY A 493 21.62 5.57 14.49
N ASP A 494 22.34 6.38 13.72
CA ASP A 494 22.78 5.97 12.39
C ASP A 494 23.81 4.83 12.45
N PRO A 495 23.97 4.07 11.35
CA PRO A 495 24.88 2.93 11.32
C PRO A 495 26.37 3.23 11.46
N TRP A 496 26.78 4.50 11.47
CA TRP A 496 28.17 4.90 11.23
C TRP A 496 28.79 5.78 12.32
N ASN A 497 27.97 6.40 13.17
CA ASN A 497 28.42 7.28 14.23
C ASN A 497 28.03 6.70 15.60
N SER A 498 28.85 7.02 16.62
CA SER A 498 28.52 6.66 18.00
C SER A 498 27.16 7.21 18.39
N VAL A 499 26.38 6.42 19.12
CA VAL A 499 25.01 6.79 19.48
C VAL A 499 24.96 7.43 20.86
N GLN A 500 24.08 8.41 21.00
CA GLN A 500 23.85 9.08 22.27
C GLN A 500 23.31 8.10 23.32
N ASN A 501 23.92 8.09 24.51
CA ASN A 501 23.38 7.42 25.67
C ASN A 501 22.04 8.05 26.07
N GLY A 502 20.96 7.27 26.01
CA GLY A 502 19.64 7.73 26.36
C GLY A 502 18.53 6.81 25.87
N TYR A 503 17.31 7.32 25.97
CA TYR A 503 16.09 6.65 25.54
C TYR A 503 15.30 7.53 24.58
N ILE A 504 14.53 6.90 23.71
CA ILE A 504 13.64 7.55 22.74
C ILE A 504 12.30 6.84 22.71
N LYS A 505 11.22 7.58 22.46
CA LYS A 505 9.86 7.04 22.36
C LYS A 505 8.94 7.94 21.53
N ASP A 506 7.71 7.48 21.31
CA ASP A 506 6.62 8.24 20.70
C ASP A 506 6.96 8.81 19.32
N LEU A 507 7.61 8.02 18.46
CA LEU A 507 7.89 8.42 17.09
C LEU A 507 6.61 8.48 16.29
N LYS A 508 6.35 9.64 15.69
CA LYS A 508 5.23 9.87 14.81
C LYS A 508 5.72 10.57 13.56
N ILE A 509 5.35 10.03 12.40
CA ILE A 509 5.67 10.58 11.10
C ILE A 509 4.36 10.66 10.33
N TYR A 510 4.03 11.86 9.88
CA TYR A 510 2.85 12.15 9.08
C TYR A 510 3.31 12.93 7.87
N ASN A 511 2.93 12.51 6.68
CA ASN A 511 2.84 13.44 5.58
C ASN A 511 1.67 14.41 5.83
N ASN A 512 1.77 15.65 5.38
CA ASN A 512 0.75 16.68 5.57
C ASN A 512 0.14 17.11 4.24
#